data_AF-A0A1S3R4S1-F1
#
_entry.id   AF-A0A1S3R4S1-F1
#
_cell.length_a   1.000
_cell.length_b   1.000
_cell.length_c   1.000
_cell.angle_alpha   90.00
_cell.angle_beta   90.00
_cell.angle_gamma   90.00
#
_symmetry.space_group_name_H-M   'P 1'
#
loop_
_entity.id
_entity.type
_entity.pdbx_description
1 polymer ?
#
loop_
_entity_poly.entity_id
_entity_poly.type
_entity_poly.pdbx_seq_one_letter_code
_entity_poly.pdbx_strand_id
1 'polypeptide(L)'
;MNLTDKISVVQEEYEVKVCAEYTYGQPVPGKAGVKLCRPLVDNAVIPITIDERNPQGVPDYTPPCHKESIEMDHTGCASYAFNLAIFTKNAGEKLLGDVFSFRAEVQEEGT
;
A
#
# COMPACT_ATOMS: atom_id res chain seq x y z
N MET A 1 -0.67 -15.24 1.87
CA MET A 1 -0.92 -13.88 2.45
C MET A 1 -2.31 -13.87 3.03
N ASN A 2 -2.52 -13.23 4.17
CA ASN A 2 -3.85 -13.08 4.77
C ASN A 2 -4.27 -11.60 4.68
N LEU A 3 -5.36 -11.33 3.97
CA LEU A 3 -5.91 -9.99 3.74
C LEU A 3 -7.41 -10.01 4.05
N THR A 4 -7.93 -8.91 4.57
CA THR A 4 -9.38 -8.75 4.77
C THR A 4 -9.98 -8.03 3.56
N ASP A 5 -11.09 -8.52 3.02
CA ASP A 5 -11.73 -7.96 1.82
C ASP A 5 -12.29 -6.54 2.01
N LYS A 6 -12.55 -6.14 3.27
CA LYS A 6 -13.12 -4.83 3.63
C LYS A 6 -12.50 -4.32 4.91
N ILE A 7 -12.25 -3.02 4.96
CA ILE A 7 -11.76 -2.32 6.15
C ILE A 7 -12.67 -1.14 6.48
N SER A 8 -12.74 -0.75 7.76
CA SER A 8 -13.52 0.41 8.18
C SER A 8 -12.73 1.69 7.97
N VAL A 9 -13.40 2.79 7.57
CA VAL A 9 -12.79 4.12 7.45
C VAL A 9 -12.30 4.65 8.81
N VAL A 10 -12.90 4.18 9.92
CA VAL A 10 -12.54 4.58 11.29
C VAL A 10 -11.38 3.73 11.83
N GLN A 11 -11.01 2.65 11.15
CA GLN A 11 -9.90 1.79 11.57
C GLN A 11 -8.59 2.58 11.44
N GLU A 12 -7.77 2.57 12.49
CA GLU A 12 -6.51 3.31 12.52
C GLU A 12 -5.37 2.53 11.85
N GLU A 13 -5.36 1.21 12.01
CA GLU A 13 -4.30 0.33 11.53
C GLU A 13 -4.83 -0.87 10.74
N TYR A 14 -4.14 -1.24 9.67
CA TYR A 14 -4.42 -2.42 8.87
C TYR A 14 -3.21 -3.36 8.88
N GLU A 15 -3.33 -4.46 9.63
CA GLU A 15 -2.29 -5.49 9.71
C GLU A 15 -2.34 -6.43 8.51
N VAL A 16 -1.19 -6.67 7.89
CA VAL A 16 -1.00 -7.68 6.85
C VAL A 16 0.05 -8.68 7.29
N LYS A 17 -0.14 -9.96 6.91
CA LYS A 17 0.85 -11.02 7.09
C LYS A 17 1.22 -11.65 5.75
N VAL A 18 2.49 -11.55 5.40
CA VAL A 18 3.10 -12.16 4.21
C VAL A 18 3.97 -13.33 4.66
N CYS A 19 3.82 -14.48 4.03
CA CYS A 19 4.66 -15.65 4.28
C CYS A 19 5.15 -16.21 2.95
N ALA A 20 6.35 -16.77 2.96
CA ALA A 20 6.93 -17.47 1.82
C ALA A 20 7.56 -18.79 2.29
N GLU A 21 7.36 -19.82 1.47
CA GLU A 21 7.90 -21.15 1.68
C GLU A 21 8.48 -21.67 0.37
N TYR A 22 9.54 -22.46 0.47
CA TYR A 22 10.11 -23.20 -0.66
C TYR A 22 9.16 -24.31 -1.09
N THR A 23 9.43 -24.89 -2.26
CA THR A 23 8.61 -25.97 -2.87
C THR A 23 8.37 -27.17 -1.94
N TYR A 24 9.27 -27.42 -0.99
CA TYR A 24 9.15 -28.53 -0.02
C TYR A 24 8.72 -28.06 1.38
N GLY A 25 8.16 -26.85 1.51
CA GLY A 25 7.55 -26.33 2.73
C GLY A 25 8.54 -25.76 3.75
N GLN A 26 9.83 -25.65 3.42
CA GLN A 26 10.77 -24.94 4.29
C GLN A 26 10.48 -23.43 4.26
N PRO A 27 10.54 -22.73 5.40
CA PRO A 27 10.36 -21.29 5.44
C PRO A 27 11.49 -20.59 4.66
N VAL A 28 11.13 -19.54 3.92
CA VAL A 28 12.09 -18.70 3.19
C VAL A 28 12.66 -17.64 4.13
N PRO A 29 13.97 -17.65 4.44
CA PRO A 29 14.62 -16.56 5.16
C PRO A 29 14.86 -15.38 4.22
N GLY A 30 14.72 -14.16 4.73
CA GLY A 30 14.98 -12.95 3.96
C GLY A 30 14.09 -11.77 4.35
N LYS A 31 13.78 -10.91 3.37
CA LYS A 31 13.02 -9.69 3.55
C LYS A 31 11.72 -9.72 2.76
N ALA A 32 10.63 -9.32 3.40
CA ALA A 32 9.37 -9.07 2.73
C ALA A 32 9.18 -7.56 2.52
N GLY A 33 9.14 -7.14 1.26
CA GLY A 33 8.69 -5.82 0.84
C GLY A 33 7.17 -5.79 0.71
N VAL A 34 6.50 -4.90 1.44
CA VAL A 34 5.04 -4.70 1.37
C VAL A 34 4.72 -3.28 0.90
N LYS A 35 3.72 -3.14 0.04
CA LYS A 35 3.27 -1.86 -0.50
C LYS A 35 1.74 -1.80 -0.51
N LEU A 36 1.19 -0.78 0.13
CA LEU A 36 -0.24 -0.49 0.12
C LEU A 36 -0.45 0.88 -0.51
N CYS A 37 -1.35 0.96 -1.49
CA CYS A 37 -1.72 2.21 -2.17
C CYS A 37 -3.22 2.37 -2.20
N ARG A 38 -3.69 3.62 -2.23
CA ARG A 38 -5.07 3.95 -2.58
C ARG A 38 -5.08 4.62 -3.97
N PRO A 39 -5.45 3.89 -5.03
CA PRO A 39 -5.46 4.45 -6.38
C PRO A 39 -6.53 5.52 -6.55
N LEU A 40 -6.41 6.28 -7.64
CA LEU A 40 -7.47 7.17 -8.08
C LEU A 40 -8.66 6.35 -8.62
N VAL A 41 -9.85 6.96 -8.65
CA VAL A 41 -11.00 6.41 -9.34
C VAL A 41 -10.71 6.28 -10.84
N ASP A 42 -11.24 5.22 -11.44
CA ASP A 42 -11.20 5.07 -12.90
C ASP A 42 -11.90 6.27 -13.56
N ASN A 43 -11.28 6.82 -14.60
CA ASN A 43 -11.75 8.03 -15.30
C ASN A 43 -11.83 9.30 -14.43
N ALA A 44 -10.96 9.42 -13.42
CA ALA A 44 -10.82 10.65 -12.63
C ALA A 44 -10.67 11.89 -13.54
N VAL A 45 -11.65 12.79 -13.49
CA VAL A 45 -11.59 14.08 -14.19
C VAL A 45 -10.80 15.03 -13.33
N ILE A 46 -9.57 15.31 -13.74
CA ILE A 46 -8.67 16.24 -13.06
C ILE A 46 -9.07 17.67 -13.46
N PRO A 47 -9.58 18.51 -12.53
CA PRO A 47 -9.83 19.91 -12.82
C PRO A 47 -8.48 20.64 -12.98
N ILE A 48 -8.35 21.39 -14.07
CA ILE A 48 -7.18 22.22 -14.34
C ILE A 48 -7.48 23.63 -13.82
N THR A 49 -6.66 24.13 -12.90
CA THR A 49 -6.76 25.48 -12.34
C THR A 49 -5.43 26.21 -12.51
N ILE A 50 -5.37 27.12 -13.48
CA ILE A 50 -4.16 27.89 -13.80
C ILE A 50 -4.11 29.12 -12.90
N ASP A 51 -3.00 29.28 -12.16
CA ASP A 51 -2.71 30.49 -11.39
C ASP A 51 -1.20 30.81 -11.43
N GLU A 52 -0.79 31.93 -10.81
CA GLU A 52 0.62 32.37 -10.80
C GLU A 52 1.58 31.36 -10.14
N ARG A 53 1.07 30.50 -9.24
CA ARG A 53 1.85 29.47 -8.52
C ARG A 53 1.80 28.12 -9.23
N ASN A 54 0.78 27.87 -10.04
CA ASN A 54 0.60 26.68 -10.86
C ASN A 54 0.33 27.06 -12.33
N PRO A 55 1.37 27.49 -13.10
CA PRO A 55 1.22 27.94 -14.48
C PRO A 55 0.80 26.84 -15.46
N GLN A 56 1.00 25.56 -15.11
CA GLN A 56 0.49 24.41 -15.88
C GLN A 56 -0.96 24.06 -15.51
N GLY A 57 -1.43 24.55 -14.36
CA GLY A 57 -2.75 24.32 -13.80
C GLY A 57 -3.06 22.88 -13.40
N VAL A 58 -2.09 21.97 -13.50
CA VAL A 58 -2.23 20.56 -13.13
C VAL A 58 -1.90 20.42 -11.64
N PRO A 59 -2.83 19.98 -10.79
CA PRO A 59 -2.55 19.68 -9.39
C PRO A 59 -1.71 18.40 -9.26
N ASP A 60 -0.89 18.30 -8.22
CA ASP A 60 -0.16 17.08 -7.89
C ASP A 60 -1.14 16.04 -7.32
N TYR A 61 -1.58 15.12 -8.18
CA TYR A 61 -2.47 14.00 -7.84
C TYR A 61 -1.71 12.69 -7.66
N THR A 62 -0.61 12.72 -6.92
CA THR A 62 0.10 11.49 -6.56
C THR A 62 -0.76 10.65 -5.60
N PRO A 63 -1.21 9.43 -5.98
CA PRO A 63 -2.04 8.60 -5.11
C PRO A 63 -1.25 8.20 -3.86
N PRO A 64 -1.87 8.23 -2.66
CA PRO A 64 -1.16 7.91 -1.42
C PRO A 64 -0.73 6.44 -1.43
N CYS A 65 0.54 6.22 -1.15
CA CYS A 65 1.19 4.92 -1.15
C CYS A 65 2.17 4.83 0.02
N HIS A 66 2.15 3.70 0.73
CA HIS A 66 3.13 3.37 1.77
C HIS A 66 3.85 2.08 1.39
N LYS A 67 5.18 2.08 1.50
CA LYS A 67 6.00 0.90 1.23
C LYS A 67 6.92 0.66 2.43
N GLU A 68 7.04 -0.59 2.84
CA GLU A 68 7.98 -1.03 3.86
C GLU A 68 8.72 -2.29 3.45
N SER A 69 9.83 -2.55 4.14
CA SER A 69 10.62 -3.77 4.00
C SER A 69 10.94 -4.32 5.39
N ILE A 70 10.62 -5.60 5.61
CA ILE A 70 10.58 -6.21 6.95
C ILE A 70 11.34 -7.52 6.91
N GLU A 71 12.19 -7.74 7.89
CA GLU A 71 12.87 -9.02 8.07
C GLU A 71 11.83 -10.12 8.36
N MET A 72 11.97 -11.26 7.69
CA MET A 72 11.11 -12.42 7.91
C MET A 72 11.53 -13.13 9.20
N ASP A 73 10.55 -13.62 9.94
CA ASP A 73 10.78 -14.42 11.13
C ASP A 73 11.26 -15.84 10.77
N HIS A 74 11.59 -16.62 11.80
CA HIS A 74 12.00 -18.02 11.66
C HIS A 74 10.93 -18.94 11.03
N THR A 75 9.69 -18.47 10.91
CA THR A 75 8.60 -19.19 10.24
C THR A 75 8.48 -18.81 8.75
N GLY A 76 9.35 -17.93 8.24
CA GLY A 76 9.27 -17.43 6.87
C GLY A 76 8.10 -16.48 6.69
N CYS A 77 7.71 -15.75 7.73
CA CYS A 77 6.63 -14.78 7.69
C CYS A 77 7.09 -13.38 8.14
N ALA A 78 6.42 -12.35 7.64
CA ALA A 78 6.57 -10.98 8.07
C ALA A 78 5.17 -10.35 8.24
N SER A 79 5.00 -9.61 9.33
CA SER A 79 3.77 -8.85 9.62
C SER A 79 4.06 -7.35 9.63
N TYR A 80 3.10 -6.56 9.13
CA TYR A 80 3.15 -5.10 9.18
C TYR A 80 1.79 -4.50 9.44
N ALA A 81 1.73 -3.50 10.31
CA ALA A 81 0.54 -2.69 10.53
C ALA A 81 0.65 -1.35 9.79
N PHE A 82 -0.13 -1.18 8.72
CA PHE A 82 -0.22 0.09 7.99
C PHE A 82 -1.08 1.08 8.76
N ASN A 83 -0.59 2.30 8.95
CA ASN A 83 -1.41 3.40 9.47
C ASN A 83 -2.36 3.91 8.36
N LEU A 84 -3.66 3.71 8.55
CA LEU A 84 -4.68 4.06 7.57
C LEU A 84 -4.88 5.58 7.42
N ALA A 85 -4.49 6.38 8.41
CA ALA A 85 -4.56 7.84 8.34
C ALA A 85 -3.76 8.42 7.16
N ILE A 86 -2.68 7.73 6.74
CA ILE A 86 -1.87 8.12 5.57
C ILE A 86 -2.72 8.16 4.30
N PHE A 87 -3.72 7.29 4.19
CA PHE A 87 -4.56 7.12 3.00
C PHE A 87 -5.92 7.83 3.09
N THR A 88 -6.31 8.28 4.30
CA THR A 88 -7.58 8.95 4.55
C THR A 88 -7.47 10.45 4.77
N LYS A 89 -6.26 11.01 4.95
CA LYS A 89 -6.03 12.47 5.10
C LYS A 89 -6.70 13.33 4.03
N ASN A 90 -6.85 12.79 2.81
CA ASN A 90 -7.54 13.45 1.69
C ASN A 90 -8.77 12.66 1.20
N ALA A 91 -9.40 11.84 2.03
CA ALA A 91 -10.55 11.00 1.63
C ALA A 91 -11.76 11.80 1.10
N GLY A 92 -11.81 13.11 1.32
CA GLY A 92 -12.82 14.01 0.73
C GLY A 92 -12.55 14.41 -0.73
N GLU A 93 -11.37 14.09 -1.28
CA GLU A 93 -11.08 14.29 -2.69
C GLU A 93 -11.79 13.18 -3.49
N LYS A 94 -12.81 13.57 -4.28
CA LYS A 94 -13.61 12.69 -5.17
C LYS A 94 -12.80 11.87 -6.19
N LEU A 95 -11.48 12.04 -6.19
CA LEU A 95 -10.54 11.45 -7.12
C LEU A 95 -9.93 10.17 -6.57
N LEU A 96 -9.97 9.91 -5.25
CA LEU A 96 -9.48 8.66 -4.67
C LEU A 96 -10.56 7.58 -4.69
N GLY A 97 -10.19 6.37 -5.12
CA GLY A 97 -11.09 5.22 -5.08
C GLY A 97 -11.28 4.67 -3.66
N ASP A 98 -12.42 4.03 -3.42
CA ASP A 98 -12.69 3.26 -2.19
C ASP A 98 -12.15 1.83 -2.30
N VAL A 99 -10.96 1.71 -2.89
CA VAL A 99 -10.23 0.45 -3.11
C VAL A 99 -8.80 0.66 -2.64
N PHE A 100 -8.19 -0.38 -2.09
CA PHE A 100 -6.76 -0.43 -1.80
C PHE A 100 -6.08 -1.45 -2.71
N SER A 101 -4.92 -1.08 -3.23
CA SER A 101 -4.04 -1.97 -3.99
C SER A 101 -2.87 -2.39 -3.11
N PHE A 102 -2.81 -3.68 -2.78
CA PHE A 102 -1.72 -4.28 -2.02
C PHE A 102 -0.77 -5.05 -2.93
N ARG A 103 0.54 -4.87 -2.76
CA ARG A 103 1.60 -5.62 -3.43
C ARG A 103 2.61 -6.09 -2.40
N ALA A 104 3.10 -7.31 -2.56
CA ALA A 104 4.17 -7.85 -1.73
C ALA A 104 5.22 -8.56 -2.60
N GLU A 105 6.47 -8.43 -2.20
CA GLU A 105 7.67 -8.98 -2.84
C GLU A 105 8.54 -9.61 -1.76
N VAL A 106 9.06 -10.81 -1.96
CA VAL A 106 9.98 -11.46 -1.02
C VAL A 106 11.35 -11.56 -1.67
N GLN A 107 12.38 -11.13 -0.94
CA GLN A 107 13.77 -11.24 -1.32
C GLN A 107 14.46 -12.23 -0.38
N GLU A 108 14.88 -13.36 -0.91
CA GLU A 108 15.55 -14.41 -0.15
C GLU A 108 16.95 -13.98 0.29
N GLU A 109 17.38 -14.41 1.46
CA GLU A 109 18.75 -14.24 1.94
C GLU A 109 19.65 -15.35 1.35
N GLY A 110 20.65 -14.99 0.56
CA GLY A 110 21.65 -15.94 0.03
C GLY A 110 21.80 -16.02 -1.50
N THR A 111 21.63 -14.91 -2.22
CA THR A 111 22.11 -14.80 -3.62
C THR A 111 23.52 -14.24 -3.68
#